data_AF-A0A2A2GQT8-F1
#
_entry.id   AF-A0A2A2GQT8-F1
#
_cell.length_a   1.000
_cell.length_b   1.000
_cell.length_c   1.000
_cell.angle_alpha   90.00
_cell.angle_beta   90.00
_cell.angle_gamma   90.00
#
_symmetry.space_group_name_H-M   'P 1'
#
loop_
_entity.id
_entity.type
_entity.pdbx_description
1 polymer ?
#
loop_
_entity_poly.entity_id
_entity_poly.type
_entity_poly.pdbx_seq_one_letter_code
_entity_poly.pdbx_strand_id
1 'polypeptide(L)'
;MTFREYGKNLYENPRGIGCHHCHGQKGEGSIIAHYTHKGNAKTLSAPAINTLEFSVFAKALDSQKLGVMPRYYLTQKEIQAIYFYLYE
;
A
#
# COMPACT_ATOMS: atom_id res chain seq x y z
N MET A 1 7.95 20.72 6.06
CA MET A 1 7.61 19.30 5.79
C MET A 1 8.69 18.72 4.91
N THR A 2 9.39 17.71 5.39
CA THR A 2 10.41 16.98 4.62
C THR A 2 9.75 16.06 3.58
N PHE A 3 10.51 15.61 2.57
CA PHE A 3 10.00 14.66 1.57
C PHE A 3 9.53 13.35 2.22
N ARG A 4 10.23 12.91 3.26
CA ARG A 4 9.88 11.76 4.09
C ARG A 4 8.58 11.98 4.86
N GLU A 5 8.41 13.12 5.53
CA GLU A 5 7.17 13.45 6.24
C GLU A 5 5.97 13.53 5.28
N TYR A 6 6.19 14.07 4.09
CA TYR A 6 5.18 14.09 3.04
C TYR A 6 4.80 12.67 2.60
N GLY A 7 5.79 11.80 2.37
CA GLY A 7 5.59 10.38 2.07
C GLY A 7 4.83 9.63 3.16
N LYS A 8 5.19 9.87 4.43
CA LYS A 8 4.49 9.30 5.59
C LYS A 8 3.02 9.71 5.61
N ASN A 9 2.74 11.01 5.49
CA ASN A 9 1.37 11.53 5.48
C ASN A 9 0.54 10.92 4.33
N LEU A 10 1.14 10.77 3.15
CA LEU A 10 0.50 10.10 2.02
C LEU A 10 0.32 8.60 2.25
N TYR A 11 1.23 7.93 2.96
CA TYR A 11 1.10 6.51 3.29
C TYR A 11 -0.04 6.27 4.30
N GLU A 12 -0.16 7.17 5.28
CA GLU A 12 -1.18 7.10 6.33
C GLU A 12 -2.55 7.56 5.83
N ASN A 13 -2.59 8.53 4.91
CA ASN A 13 -3.83 9.07 4.36
C ASN A 13 -3.63 9.54 2.92
N PRO A 14 -3.52 8.63 1.93
CA PRO A 14 -3.42 9.02 0.55
C PRO A 14 -4.73 9.70 0.17
N ARG A 15 -5.87 8.99 0.27
CA ARG A 15 -7.19 9.49 -0.14
C ARG A 15 -8.30 8.85 0.72
N GLY A 16 -8.19 9.01 2.04
CA GLY A 16 -9.18 8.55 3.00
C GLY A 16 -9.03 7.10 3.46
N ILE A 17 -8.29 6.26 2.72
CA ILE A 17 -7.92 4.89 3.15
C ILE A 17 -6.40 4.81 3.21
N GLY A 18 -5.85 4.71 4.41
CA GLY A 18 -4.42 4.58 4.63
C GLY A 18 -3.86 3.24 4.14
N CYS A 19 -2.70 3.28 3.47
CA CYS A 19 -1.99 2.07 3.03
C CYS A 19 -1.59 1.18 4.22
N HIS A 20 -1.25 1.80 5.36
CA HIS A 20 -0.83 1.14 6.58
C HIS A 20 -1.87 0.16 7.17
N HIS A 21 -3.16 0.36 6.89
CA HIS A 21 -4.21 -0.56 7.34
C HIS A 21 -4.13 -1.94 6.67
N CYS A 22 -3.53 -2.03 5.49
CA CYS A 22 -3.39 -3.27 4.74
C CYS A 22 -1.93 -3.75 4.66
N HIS A 23 -0.98 -2.82 4.53
CA HIS A 23 0.42 -3.16 4.31
C HIS A 23 1.29 -3.02 5.56
N GLY A 24 0.69 -2.77 6.73
CA GLY A 24 1.45 -2.60 7.97
C GLY A 24 2.09 -1.22 8.11
N GLN A 25 2.67 -0.91 9.26
CA GLN A 25 3.12 0.46 9.55
C GLN A 25 4.35 0.88 8.74
N LYS A 26 5.16 -0.10 8.33
CA LYS A 26 6.39 0.08 7.56
C LYS A 26 6.35 -0.70 6.25
N GLY A 27 5.18 -1.08 5.76
CA GLY A 27 5.05 -1.81 4.50
C GLY A 27 5.41 -3.30 4.61
N GLU A 28 5.43 -3.89 5.80
CA GLU A 28 5.75 -5.30 6.06
C GLU A 28 4.69 -6.30 5.54
N GLY A 29 3.52 -5.82 5.14
CA GLY A 29 2.37 -6.65 4.79
C GLY A 29 1.61 -7.13 6.02
N SER A 30 0.34 -7.49 5.83
CA SER A 30 -0.47 -8.01 6.94
C SER A 30 -1.62 -8.89 6.47
N ILE A 31 -2.21 -9.62 7.42
CA ILE A 31 -3.51 -10.25 7.21
C ILE A 31 -4.57 -9.18 7.40
N ILE A 32 -5.38 -8.95 6.36
CA ILE A 32 -6.48 -7.98 6.37
C ILE A 32 -7.72 -8.61 7.01
N ALA A 33 -8.04 -9.85 6.63
CA ALA A 33 -9.23 -10.54 7.12
C ALA A 33 -9.16 -12.05 6.96
N HIS A 34 -9.85 -12.76 7.87
CA HIS A 34 -10.27 -14.14 7.68
C HIS A 34 -11.76 -14.16 7.40
N TYR A 35 -12.18 -14.93 6.40
CA TYR A 35 -13.58 -15.03 6.02
C TYR A 35 -13.90 -16.39 5.41
N THR A 36 -15.17 -16.77 5.42
CA THR A 36 -15.64 -18.00 4.76
C THR A 36 -16.39 -17.63 3.49
N HIS A 37 -16.01 -18.23 2.37
CA HIS A 37 -16.70 -18.05 1.10
C HIS A 37 -17.07 -19.41 0.52
N LYS A 38 -18.37 -19.65 0.32
CA LYS A 38 -18.92 -20.93 -0.17
C LYS A 38 -18.41 -22.13 0.63
N GLY A 39 -18.47 -22.04 1.97
CA GLY A 39 -18.04 -23.09 2.89
C GLY A 39 -16.52 -23.26 3.03
N ASN A 40 -15.71 -22.48 2.31
CA ASN A 40 -14.25 -22.57 2.38
C ASN A 40 -13.67 -21.39 3.15
N ALA A 41 -12.83 -21.67 4.15
CA ALA A 41 -12.06 -20.65 4.84
C ALA A 41 -11.06 -19.99 3.87
N LYS A 42 -10.98 -18.66 3.94
CA LYS A 42 -10.12 -17.81 3.11
C LYS A 42 -9.44 -16.77 3.98
N THR A 43 -8.22 -16.42 3.57
CA THR A 43 -7.44 -15.34 4.18
C THR A 43 -7.17 -14.30 3.11
N LEU A 44 -7.56 -13.07 3.40
CA LEU A 44 -7.18 -11.90 2.63
C LEU A 44 -5.94 -11.29 3.29
N SER A 45 -4.86 -11.16 2.52
CA SER A 45 -3.61 -10.58 3.00
C SER A 45 -3.05 -9.60 1.96
N ALA A 46 -2.33 -8.60 2.45
CA ALA A 46 -1.53 -7.72 1.60
C ALA A 46 -0.05 -8.10 1.69
N PRO A 47 0.69 -8.05 0.58
CA PRO A 47 2.10 -8.37 0.57
C PRO A 47 2.94 -7.28 1.25
N ALA A 48 4.18 -7.65 1.61
CA ALA A 48 5.22 -6.68 1.92
C ALA A 48 5.52 -5.82 0.69
N ILE A 49 5.65 -4.51 0.89
CA ILE A 49 5.88 -3.49 -0.13
C ILE A 49 7.13 -2.66 0.14
N ASN A 50 7.82 -2.90 1.26
CA ASN A 50 9.10 -2.29 1.64
C ASN A 50 10.33 -3.07 1.14
N THR A 51 10.12 -4.10 0.31
CA THR A 51 11.18 -4.89 -0.33
C THR A 51 11.08 -4.94 -1.86
N LEU A 52 10.14 -4.17 -2.43
CA LEU A 52 9.88 -4.09 -3.86
C LEU A 52 10.82 -3.08 -4.57
N GLU A 53 11.16 -3.39 -5.81
CA GLU A 53 11.73 -2.38 -6.70
C GLU A 53 10.71 -1.26 -6.98
N PHE A 54 11.21 -0.02 -7.08
CA PHE A 54 10.35 1.16 -7.31
C PHE A 54 9.41 1.00 -8.52
N SER A 55 9.89 0.38 -9.60
CA SER A 55 9.09 0.13 -10.81
C SER A 55 7.88 -0.79 -10.56
N VAL A 56 8.05 -1.80 -9.72
CA VAL A 56 6.98 -2.72 -9.32
C VAL A 56 5.99 -2.00 -8.40
N PHE A 57 6.50 -1.23 -7.44
CA PHE A 57 5.72 -0.43 -6.52
C PHE A 57 4.83 0.60 -7.26
N ALA A 58 5.42 1.37 -8.17
CA ALA A 58 4.70 2.37 -8.95
C ALA A 58 3.64 1.73 -9.85
N LYS A 59 4.00 0.65 -10.56
CA LYS A 59 3.05 -0.09 -11.41
C LYS A 59 1.87 -0.63 -10.62
N ALA A 60 2.07 -1.03 -9.37
CA ALA A 60 0.99 -1.50 -8.50
C ALA A 60 -0.02 -0.39 -8.18
N LEU A 61 0.45 0.82 -7.88
CA LEU A 61 -0.41 1.98 -7.60
C LEU A 61 -1.18 2.49 -8.84
N ASP A 62 -0.60 2.31 -10.03
CA ASP A 62 -1.24 2.64 -11.30
C ASP A 62 -2.22 1.57 -11.81
N SER A 63 -2.09 0.34 -11.32
CA SER A 63 -2.89 -0.80 -11.78
C SER A 63 -4.34 -0.70 -11.33
N GLN A 64 -5.28 -0.89 -12.27
CA GLN A 64 -6.71 -0.80 -11.99
C GLN A 64 -7.27 -1.99 -11.17
N LYS A 65 -6.57 -3.12 -11.09
CA LYS A 65 -7.04 -4.32 -10.40
C LYS A 65 -5.91 -5.06 -9.68
N LEU A 66 -5.69 -4.72 -8.41
CA LEU A 66 -4.89 -5.51 -7.46
C LEU A 66 -5.77 -6.02 -6.33
N GLY A 67 -6.69 -6.93 -6.68
CA GLY A 67 -7.64 -7.51 -5.74
C GLY A 67 -8.54 -6.45 -5.11
N VAL A 68 -8.36 -6.24 -3.80
CA VAL A 68 -9.17 -5.30 -2.98
C VAL A 68 -8.52 -3.94 -2.80
N MET A 69 -7.29 -3.74 -3.30
CA MET A 69 -6.56 -2.49 -3.12
C MET A 69 -7.28 -1.34 -3.84
N PRO A 70 -7.58 -0.23 -3.15
CA PRO A 70 -8.29 0.89 -3.74
C PRO A 70 -7.35 1.68 -4.68
N ARG A 71 -7.98 2.47 -5.56
CA ARG A 71 -7.26 3.33 -6.50
C ARG A 71 -7.08 4.73 -5.91
N TYR A 72 -5.84 5.22 -5.91
CA TYR A 72 -5.49 6.48 -5.25
C TYR A 72 -5.27 7.67 -6.21
N TYR A 73 -5.07 7.44 -7.52
CA TYR A 73 -4.80 8.52 -8.49
C TYR A 73 -3.65 9.45 -8.03
N LEU A 74 -2.55 8.86 -7.58
CA LEU A 74 -1.36 9.57 -7.13
C LEU A 74 -0.54 10.05 -8.33
N THR A 75 0.11 11.20 -8.18
CA THR A 75 1.14 11.65 -9.12
C THR A 75 2.44 10.86 -8.91
N GLN A 76 3.31 10.83 -9.93
CA GLN A 76 4.62 10.17 -9.80
C GLN A 76 5.45 10.67 -8.61
N LYS A 77 5.38 11.97 -8.29
CA LYS A 77 6.09 12.56 -7.14
C LYS A 77 5.54 12.06 -5.80
N GLU A 78 4.22 11.89 -5.70
CA GLU A 78 3.59 11.33 -4.51
C GLU A 78 3.97 9.86 -4.32
N ILE A 79 3.98 9.09 -5.40
CA ILE A 79 4.42 7.68 -5.39
C ILE A 79 5.88 7.58 -4.92
N GLN A 80 6.76 8.45 -5.44
CA GLN A 80 8.16 8.54 -5.00
C GLN A 80 8.28 8.91 -3.53
N ALA A 81 7.45 9.83 -3.02
CA ALA A 81 7.48 10.22 -1.60
C ALA A 81 7.09 9.05 -0.69
N ILE A 82 6.03 8.31 -1.03
CA ILE A 82 5.63 7.12 -0.28
C ILE A 82 6.73 6.07 -0.32
N TYR A 83 7.30 5.80 -1.49
CA TYR A 83 8.41 4.86 -1.63
C TYR A 83 9.61 5.28 -0.78
N PHE A 84 10.00 6.55 -0.83
CA PHE A 84 11.10 7.07 -0.03
C PHE A 84 10.86 6.88 1.48
N TYR A 85 9.64 7.08 1.96
CA TYR A 85 9.28 6.84 3.36
C TYR A 85 9.43 5.37 3.80
N LEU A 86 9.16 4.41 2.92
CA LEU A 86 9.16 2.97 3.26
C LEU A 86 10.54 2.31 3.22
N TYR A 87 11.54 2.94 2.58
CA TYR A 87 12.87 2.35 2.33
C TYR A 87 14.00 3.04 3.11
N GLU A 88 13.66 4.01 3.97
CA GLU A 88 14.56 4.64 4.94
C GLU A 88 14.34 4.14 6.37
#